data_AF-A0A2E4CTI0-F1
#
_entry.id   AF-A0A2E4CTI0-F1
#
_cell.length_a   1.000
_cell.length_b   1.000
_cell.length_c   1.000
_cell.angle_alpha   90.00
_cell.angle_beta   90.00
_cell.angle_gamma   90.00
#
_symmetry.space_group_name_H-M   'P 1'
#
loop_
_entity.id
_entity.type
_entity.pdbx_description
1 polymer ?
#
loop_
_entity_poly.entity_id
_entity_poly.type
_entity_poly.pdbx_seq_one_letter_code
_entity_poly.pdbx_strand_id
1 'polypeptide(L)'
;MSIANSNPRTIDTLREEIDALDEELLALIERRLDLAASIAQAKGEETTPEEGEELLLRPAREASVIARLGAMTRRIPKDSITAIWRELMAINLQAQRPIEIALHASRHPERMHLMARARFGTILPVRASASPQMALAKARAGRAIALIEIGEGDWWTDLVDDPELTIIDGLLGEGGRGSA
;
A
#
# COMPACT_ATOMS: atom_id res chain seq x y z
N MET A 1 -34.20 44.95 17.33
CA MET A 1 -32.74 44.86 17.51
C MET A 1 -32.30 43.55 16.88
N SER A 2 -31.44 43.65 15.86
CA SER A 2 -30.71 42.61 15.11
C SER A 2 -31.48 41.43 14.47
N ILE A 3 -31.70 41.54 13.16
CA ILE A 3 -32.04 40.44 12.27
C ILE A 3 -30.72 39.69 12.00
N ALA A 4 -30.67 38.41 12.33
CA ALA A 4 -29.53 37.56 11.99
C ALA A 4 -29.36 37.56 10.47
N ASN A 5 -28.25 38.12 9.99
CA ASN A 5 -27.93 38.19 8.57
C ASN A 5 -27.39 36.82 8.12
N SER A 6 -28.29 35.87 7.92
CA SER A 6 -27.98 34.56 7.34
C SER A 6 -27.80 34.73 5.83
N ASN A 7 -26.69 35.31 5.41
CA ASN A 7 -26.37 35.40 3.99
C ASN A 7 -26.09 33.95 3.50
N PRO A 8 -26.85 33.42 2.52
CA PRO A 8 -26.60 32.08 2.02
C PRO A 8 -25.19 32.03 1.44
N ARG A 9 -24.36 31.08 1.91
CA ARG A 9 -23.03 30.85 1.34
C ARG A 9 -23.18 30.65 -0.17
N THR A 10 -22.43 31.43 -0.95
CA THR A 10 -22.44 31.28 -2.40
C THR A 10 -21.62 30.05 -2.79
N ILE A 11 -21.87 29.51 -3.98
CA ILE A 11 -21.08 28.39 -4.51
C ILE A 11 -19.59 28.74 -4.55
N ASP A 12 -19.26 29.98 -4.90
CA ASP A 12 -17.86 30.42 -5.00
C ASP A 12 -17.18 30.47 -3.62
N THR A 13 -17.86 31.00 -2.59
CA THR A 13 -17.31 30.98 -1.22
C THR A 13 -17.09 29.55 -0.70
N LEU A 14 -17.96 28.60 -1.08
CA LEU A 14 -17.80 27.19 -0.70
C LEU A 14 -16.62 26.52 -1.41
N ARG A 15 -16.31 26.93 -2.64
CA ARG A 15 -15.16 26.42 -3.39
C ARG A 15 -13.85 26.93 -2.80
N GLU A 16 -13.79 28.22 -2.48
CA GLU A 16 -12.62 28.82 -1.80
C GLU A 16 -12.34 28.12 -0.45
N GLU A 17 -13.39 27.79 0.31
CA GLU A 17 -13.25 27.00 1.53
C GLU A 17 -12.72 25.57 1.27
N ILE A 18 -13.11 24.93 0.16
CA ILE A 18 -12.60 23.60 -0.24
C ILE A 18 -11.14 23.68 -0.66
N ASP A 19 -10.78 24.67 -1.48
CA ASP A 19 -9.41 24.83 -1.97
C ASP A 19 -8.44 25.03 -0.79
N ALA A 20 -8.80 25.87 0.18
CA ALA A 20 -8.02 26.04 1.41
C ALA A 20 -7.92 24.74 2.23
N LEU A 21 -9.01 23.96 2.31
CA LEU A 21 -8.98 22.67 2.99
C LEU A 21 -8.09 21.65 2.26
N ASP A 22 -8.09 21.65 0.93
CA ASP A 22 -7.27 20.76 0.12
C ASP A 22 -5.77 21.07 0.30
N GLU A 23 -5.40 22.35 0.44
CA GLU A 23 -4.05 22.76 0.82
C GLU A 23 -3.65 22.23 2.20
N GLU A 24 -4.54 22.35 3.20
CA GLU A 24 -4.30 21.79 4.54
C GLU A 24 -4.17 20.26 4.51
N LEU A 25 -5.00 19.56 3.73
CA LEU A 25 -4.93 18.12 3.55
C LEU A 25 -3.60 17.70 2.92
N LEU A 26 -3.13 18.42 1.90
CA LEU A 26 -1.83 18.16 1.28
C LEU A 26 -0.69 18.33 2.30
N ALA A 27 -0.69 19.43 3.06
CA ALA A 27 0.33 19.67 4.09
C ALA A 27 0.34 18.59 5.19
N LEU A 28 -0.84 18.09 5.59
CA LEU A 28 -0.95 16.98 6.53
C LEU A 28 -0.41 15.66 5.95
N ILE A 29 -0.63 15.41 4.67
CA ILE A 29 -0.09 14.25 3.96
C ILE A 29 1.44 14.34 3.92
N GLU A 30 2.01 15.46 3.50
CA GLU A 30 3.47 15.66 3.45
C GLU A 30 4.11 15.47 4.83
N ARG A 31 3.55 16.09 5.86
CA ARG A 31 4.02 15.90 7.25
C ARG A 31 3.96 14.44 7.70
N ARG A 32 2.96 13.67 7.24
CA ARG A 32 2.89 12.23 7.51
C ARG A 32 4.03 11.47 6.83
N LEU A 33 4.40 11.85 5.60
CA LEU A 33 5.54 11.27 4.89
C LEU A 33 6.86 11.58 5.62
N ASP A 34 7.05 12.81 6.09
CA ASP A 34 8.24 13.21 6.87
C ASP A 34 8.40 12.38 8.15
N LEU A 35 7.29 12.13 8.86
CA LEU A 35 7.30 11.29 10.05
C LEU A 35 7.68 9.83 9.72
N ALA A 36 7.20 9.29 8.61
CA ALA A 36 7.56 7.95 8.18
C ALA A 36 9.05 7.86 7.79
N ALA A 37 9.58 8.87 7.11
CA ALA A 37 11.01 8.99 6.81
C ALA A 37 11.86 9.07 8.08
N SER A 38 11.42 9.85 9.07
CA SER A 38 12.10 9.98 10.37
C SER A 38 12.12 8.65 11.14
N ILE A 39 11.03 7.87 11.10
CA ILE A 39 10.98 6.53 11.70
C ILE A 39 11.98 5.59 11.02
N ALA A 40 12.10 5.64 9.69
CA ALA A 40 13.05 4.82 8.95
C ALA A 40 14.50 5.16 9.30
N GLN A 41 14.82 6.46 9.45
CA GLN A 41 16.14 6.92 9.88
C GLN A 41 16.49 6.44 11.28
N ALA A 42 15.60 6.64 12.26
CA ALA A 42 15.81 6.22 13.64
C ALA A 42 16.09 4.71 13.76
N LYS A 43 15.41 3.90 12.94
CA LYS A 43 15.62 2.44 12.90
C LYS A 43 16.93 2.04 12.21
N GLY A 44 17.34 2.76 11.17
CA GLY A 44 18.63 2.53 10.53
C GLY A 44 19.83 2.83 11.44
N GLU A 45 19.64 3.70 12.44
CA GLU A 45 20.65 4.02 13.45
C GLU A 45 20.71 3.01 14.60
N GLU A 46 19.61 2.28 14.88
CA GLU A 46 19.49 1.36 16.02
C GLU A 46 19.69 -0.13 15.67
N THR A 47 19.59 -0.53 14.39
CA THR A 47 19.61 -1.97 14.03
C THR A 47 21.04 -2.50 13.82
N THR A 48 21.45 -3.42 14.68
CA THR A 48 22.61 -4.31 14.44
C THR A 48 22.17 -5.40 13.43
N PRO A 49 22.99 -5.80 12.44
CA PRO A 49 22.58 -6.69 11.33
C PRO A 49 22.03 -8.09 11.71
N GLU A 50 22.02 -8.44 13.00
CA GLU A 50 21.62 -9.77 13.50
C GLU A 50 20.12 -9.88 13.78
N GLU A 51 19.40 -8.76 13.92
CA GLU A 51 17.93 -8.76 13.97
C GLU A 51 17.41 -8.62 12.53
N GLY A 52 16.99 -9.75 11.96
CA GLY A 52 16.75 -9.97 10.53
C GLY A 52 16.13 -8.78 9.79
N GLU A 53 16.63 -8.55 8.56
CA GLU A 53 16.22 -7.47 7.64
C GLU A 53 14.75 -7.09 7.86
N GLU A 54 14.53 -5.94 8.51
CA GLU A 54 13.17 -5.52 8.87
C GLU A 54 12.37 -5.38 7.57
N LEU A 55 11.39 -6.27 7.36
CA LEU A 55 10.59 -6.32 6.15
C LEU A 55 10.07 -4.92 5.82
N LEU A 56 10.42 -4.43 4.62
CA LEU A 56 10.04 -3.10 4.14
C LEU A 56 8.51 -2.91 4.12
N LEU A 57 7.77 -4.02 3.93
CA LEU A 57 6.33 -4.09 4.07
C LEU A 57 5.95 -4.74 5.40
N ARG A 58 5.01 -4.12 6.13
CA ARG A 58 4.50 -4.64 7.40
C ARG A 58 2.98 -4.80 7.34
N PRO A 59 2.46 -5.86 6.69
CA PRO A 59 1.02 -6.04 6.44
C PRO A 59 0.15 -5.93 7.71
N ALA A 60 0.60 -6.49 8.83
CA ALA A 60 -0.12 -6.41 10.10
C ALA A 60 -0.28 -4.97 10.60
N ARG A 61 0.76 -4.14 10.41
CA ARG A 61 0.72 -2.72 10.78
C ARG A 61 -0.24 -1.95 9.87
N GLU A 62 -0.21 -2.21 8.56
CA GLU A 62 -1.12 -1.60 7.58
C GLU A 62 -2.57 -1.92 7.92
N ALA A 63 -2.87 -3.21 8.12
CA ALA A 63 -4.20 -3.70 8.49
C ALA A 63 -4.71 -3.04 9.78
N SER A 64 -3.86 -2.90 10.79
CA SER A 64 -4.19 -2.21 12.05
C SER A 64 -4.54 -0.73 11.84
N VAL A 65 -3.77 0.00 11.02
CA VAL A 65 -4.06 1.41 10.71
C VAL A 65 -5.40 1.53 9.99
N ILE A 66 -5.61 0.74 8.95
CA ILE A 66 -6.81 0.77 8.11
C ILE A 66 -8.05 0.40 8.93
N ALA A 67 -7.98 -0.65 9.74
CA ALA A 67 -9.08 -1.07 10.61
C ALA A 67 -9.46 0.03 11.61
N ARG A 68 -8.47 0.64 12.28
CA ARG A 68 -8.71 1.72 13.24
C ARG A 68 -9.39 2.91 12.56
N LEU A 69 -8.91 3.35 11.41
CA LEU A 69 -9.46 4.52 10.70
C LEU A 69 -10.83 4.22 10.07
N GLY A 70 -11.02 3.00 9.59
CA GLY A 70 -12.30 2.48 9.12
C GLY A 70 -13.35 2.33 10.23
N ALA A 71 -12.94 2.28 11.50
CA ALA A 71 -13.85 2.35 12.66
C ALA A 71 -14.17 3.78 13.09
N MET A 72 -13.30 4.75 12.78
CA MET A 72 -13.46 6.17 13.15
C MET A 72 -14.24 6.98 12.10
N THR A 73 -14.26 6.54 10.85
CA THR A 73 -14.97 7.23 9.76
C THR A 73 -16.49 7.27 10.00
N ARG A 74 -17.11 8.42 9.70
CA ARG A 74 -18.57 8.61 9.75
C ARG A 74 -19.26 8.59 8.38
N ARG A 75 -18.51 8.85 7.31
CA ARG A 75 -19.06 9.10 5.96
C ARG A 75 -18.32 8.39 4.84
N ILE A 76 -17.04 8.10 5.02
CA ILE A 76 -16.20 7.48 4.00
C ILE A 76 -16.36 5.95 4.09
N PRO A 77 -16.71 5.26 2.98
CA PRO A 77 -16.73 3.79 2.95
C PRO A 77 -15.38 3.18 3.31
N LYS A 78 -15.40 2.01 3.96
CA LYS A 78 -14.17 1.33 4.42
C LYS A 78 -13.21 0.98 3.28
N ASP A 79 -13.73 0.65 2.10
CA ASP A 79 -12.91 0.34 0.94
C ASP A 79 -12.18 1.59 0.42
N SER A 80 -12.82 2.76 0.48
CA SER A 80 -12.19 4.04 0.15
C SER A 80 -11.10 4.42 1.17
N ILE A 81 -11.32 4.18 2.47
CA ILE A 81 -10.27 4.30 3.50
C ILE A 81 -9.11 3.34 3.19
N THR A 82 -9.40 2.10 2.78
CA THR A 82 -8.36 1.14 2.43
C THR A 82 -7.52 1.63 1.25
N ALA A 83 -8.16 2.10 0.17
CA ALA A 83 -7.47 2.59 -1.02
C ALA A 83 -6.60 3.82 -0.74
N ILE A 84 -7.14 4.83 -0.06
CA ILE A 84 -6.40 6.07 0.26
C ILE A 84 -5.16 5.76 1.11
N TRP A 85 -5.32 4.96 2.16
CA TRP A 85 -4.20 4.68 3.07
C TRP A 85 -3.16 3.75 2.46
N ARG A 86 -3.55 2.81 1.60
CA ARG A 86 -2.60 2.00 0.83
C ARG A 86 -1.77 2.86 -0.12
N GLU A 87 -2.37 3.83 -0.79
CA GLU A 87 -1.61 4.75 -1.66
C GLU A 87 -0.58 5.55 -0.85
N LEU A 88 -0.98 6.11 0.30
CA LEU A 88 -0.05 6.82 1.18
C LEU A 88 1.08 5.91 1.69
N MET A 89 0.79 4.64 2.01
CA MET A 89 1.80 3.67 2.43
C MET A 89 2.73 3.30 1.27
N ALA A 90 2.20 3.17 0.05
CA ALA A 90 2.98 2.89 -1.16
C ALA A 90 3.97 4.02 -1.50
N ILE A 91 3.56 5.29 -1.31
CA ILE A 91 4.43 6.45 -1.49
C ILE A 91 5.61 6.39 -0.51
N ASN A 92 5.35 6.11 0.76
CA ASN A 92 6.43 5.91 1.77
C ASN A 92 7.31 4.71 1.43
N LEU A 93 6.67 3.65 0.96
CA LEU A 93 7.21 2.53 0.20
C LEU A 93 8.39 2.94 -0.69
N GLN A 94 7.99 3.59 -1.77
CA GLN A 94 8.84 3.94 -2.88
C GLN A 94 9.88 5.00 -2.53
N ALA A 95 9.56 5.92 -1.62
CA ALA A 95 10.47 6.96 -1.14
C ALA A 95 11.65 6.38 -0.34
N GLN A 96 11.41 5.35 0.48
CA GLN A 96 12.46 4.73 1.29
C GLN A 96 13.38 3.85 0.44
N ARG A 97 12.80 2.97 -0.38
CA ARG A 97 13.54 2.09 -1.28
C ARG A 97 12.75 1.91 -2.57
N PRO A 98 13.29 2.35 -3.73
CA PRO A 98 12.65 2.08 -5.00
C PRO A 98 12.53 0.58 -5.25
N ILE A 99 11.29 0.09 -5.33
CA ILE A 99 10.99 -1.32 -5.61
C ILE A 99 9.98 -1.44 -6.76
N GLU A 100 9.91 -2.62 -7.37
CA GLU A 100 8.92 -2.95 -8.41
C GLU A 100 8.05 -4.15 -8.01
N ILE A 101 6.89 -4.29 -8.65
CA ILE A 101 6.12 -5.54 -8.59
C ILE A 101 6.53 -6.41 -9.77
N ALA A 102 7.14 -7.56 -9.50
CA ALA A 102 7.41 -8.58 -10.50
C ALA A 102 6.17 -9.48 -10.63
N LEU A 103 5.34 -9.20 -11.64
CA LEU A 103 4.06 -9.87 -11.85
C LEU A 103 4.21 -11.06 -12.81
N HIS A 104 3.83 -12.25 -12.38
CA HIS A 104 3.58 -13.38 -13.27
C HIS A 104 2.13 -13.82 -13.18
N ALA A 105 1.40 -13.79 -14.30
CA ALA A 105 0.03 -14.26 -14.38
C ALA A 105 -0.26 -14.80 -15.78
N SER A 106 -0.78 -16.03 -15.86
CA SER A 106 -1.03 -16.71 -17.14
C SER A 106 -2.51 -16.69 -17.51
N ARG A 107 -3.41 -16.78 -16.53
CA ARG A 107 -4.86 -16.89 -16.74
C ARG A 107 -5.52 -15.52 -16.72
N HIS A 108 -5.11 -14.64 -15.80
CA HIS A 108 -5.77 -13.34 -15.62
C HIS A 108 -4.77 -12.17 -15.45
N PRO A 109 -3.93 -11.86 -16.45
CA PRO A 109 -2.88 -10.84 -16.32
C PRO A 109 -3.41 -9.44 -15.99
N GLU A 110 -4.45 -8.97 -16.68
CA GLU A 110 -5.04 -7.64 -16.44
C GLU A 110 -5.65 -7.52 -15.04
N ARG A 111 -6.36 -8.56 -14.60
CA ARG A 111 -6.95 -8.60 -13.25
C ARG A 111 -5.87 -8.58 -12.18
N MET A 112 -4.80 -9.37 -12.36
CA MET A 112 -3.69 -9.41 -11.40
C MET A 112 -2.95 -8.06 -11.36
N HIS A 113 -2.83 -7.38 -12.50
CA HIS A 113 -2.28 -6.03 -12.54
C HIS A 113 -3.14 -5.03 -11.75
N LEU A 114 -4.47 -5.09 -11.88
CA LEU A 114 -5.38 -4.27 -11.07
C LEU A 114 -5.29 -4.60 -9.57
N MET A 115 -5.20 -5.88 -9.23
CA MET A 115 -5.02 -6.34 -7.85
C MET A 115 -3.69 -5.85 -7.27
N ALA A 116 -2.61 -5.86 -8.06
CA ALA A 116 -1.32 -5.30 -7.68
C ALA A 116 -1.47 -3.83 -7.27
N ARG A 117 -2.10 -3.01 -8.14
CA ARG A 117 -2.33 -1.59 -7.86
C ARG A 117 -3.23 -1.36 -6.64
N ALA A 118 -4.27 -2.18 -6.47
CA ALA A 118 -5.16 -2.07 -5.31
C ALA A 118 -4.48 -2.45 -3.97
N ARG A 119 -3.46 -3.32 -4.00
CA ARG A 119 -2.73 -3.76 -2.80
C ARG A 119 -1.52 -2.88 -2.47
N PHE A 120 -0.75 -2.53 -3.49
CA PHE A 120 0.57 -1.92 -3.37
C PHE A 120 0.62 -0.47 -3.87
N GLY A 121 -0.53 0.11 -4.21
CA GLY A 121 -0.64 1.48 -4.70
C GLY A 121 -0.23 1.64 -6.16
N THR A 122 -0.32 2.86 -6.66
CA THR A 122 -0.11 3.18 -8.08
C THR A 122 1.31 3.59 -8.43
N ILE A 123 2.10 3.98 -7.43
CA ILE A 123 3.46 4.48 -7.59
C ILE A 123 4.50 3.37 -7.84
N LEU A 124 4.23 2.13 -7.44
CA LEU A 124 5.12 1.00 -7.68
C LEU A 124 4.95 0.51 -9.14
N PRO A 125 6.02 0.48 -9.96
CA PRO A 125 5.93 -0.04 -11.31
C PRO A 125 5.63 -1.54 -11.28
N VAL A 126 4.66 -1.98 -12.09
CA VAL A 126 4.33 -3.39 -12.27
C VAL A 126 5.00 -3.89 -13.55
N ARG A 127 5.87 -4.89 -13.43
CA ARG A 127 6.63 -5.50 -14.52
C ARG A 127 6.23 -6.96 -14.71
N ALA A 128 5.75 -7.28 -15.90
CA ALA A 128 5.49 -8.67 -16.27
C ALA A 128 6.78 -9.52 -16.23
N SER A 129 6.66 -10.75 -15.76
CA SER A 129 7.72 -11.77 -15.69
C SER A 129 7.26 -13.02 -16.43
N ALA A 130 8.18 -13.63 -17.20
CA ALA A 130 7.82 -14.74 -18.09
C ALA A 130 7.49 -16.05 -17.35
N SER A 131 7.98 -16.23 -16.12
CA SER A 131 7.68 -17.39 -15.27
C SER A 131 7.60 -17.02 -13.78
N PRO A 132 6.99 -17.87 -12.94
CA PRO A 132 7.04 -17.72 -11.48
C PRO A 132 8.48 -17.60 -10.96
N GLN A 133 9.38 -18.45 -11.46
CA GLN A 133 10.79 -18.51 -11.02
C GLN A 133 11.53 -17.20 -11.33
N MET A 134 11.25 -16.56 -12.46
CA MET A 134 11.83 -15.25 -12.78
C MET A 134 11.30 -14.14 -11.85
N ALA A 135 10.01 -14.17 -11.50
CA ALA A 135 9.45 -13.22 -10.53
C ALA A 135 10.07 -13.41 -9.14
N LEU A 136 10.21 -14.65 -8.67
CA LEU A 136 10.87 -14.98 -7.41
C LEU A 136 12.34 -14.58 -7.40
N ALA A 137 13.08 -14.82 -8.48
CA ALA A 137 14.49 -14.42 -8.59
C ALA A 137 14.66 -12.90 -8.46
N LYS A 138 13.74 -12.10 -9.02
CA LYS A 138 13.73 -10.64 -8.82
C LYS A 138 13.46 -10.25 -7.37
N ALA A 139 12.58 -10.98 -6.68
CA ALA A 139 12.31 -10.73 -5.27
C ALA A 139 13.53 -11.04 -4.38
N ARG A 140 14.22 -12.17 -4.64
CA ARG A 140 15.48 -12.52 -3.93
C ARG A 140 16.60 -11.50 -4.14
N ALA A 141 16.62 -10.81 -5.29
CA ALA A 141 17.55 -9.69 -5.52
C ALA A 141 17.25 -8.44 -4.64
N GLY A 142 16.19 -8.48 -3.82
CA GLY A 142 15.85 -7.48 -2.82
C GLY A 142 15.28 -6.17 -3.38
N ARG A 143 14.87 -6.13 -4.65
CA ARG A 143 14.33 -4.92 -5.29
C ARG A 143 12.97 -5.11 -5.93
N ALA A 144 12.33 -6.24 -5.67
CA ALA A 144 10.99 -6.50 -6.16
C ALA A 144 10.12 -7.23 -5.13
N ILE A 145 8.82 -7.04 -5.24
CA ILE A 145 7.82 -7.93 -4.65
C ILE A 145 7.33 -8.84 -5.77
N ALA A 146 7.45 -10.15 -5.59
CA ALA A 146 6.86 -11.10 -6.52
C ALA A 146 5.34 -11.19 -6.29
N LEU A 147 4.57 -10.94 -7.34
CA LEU A 147 3.14 -11.21 -7.36
C LEU A 147 2.87 -12.28 -8.41
N ILE A 148 2.42 -13.45 -7.97
CA ILE A 148 2.33 -14.62 -8.86
C ILE A 148 0.92 -15.20 -8.76
N GLU A 149 0.26 -15.36 -9.90
CA GLU A 149 -0.98 -16.13 -10.00
C GLU A 149 -0.67 -17.61 -9.76
N ILE A 150 -1.30 -18.19 -8.74
CA ILE A 150 -1.18 -19.64 -8.49
C ILE A 150 -1.88 -20.37 -9.64
N GLY A 151 -1.08 -21.02 -10.48
CA GLY A 151 -1.49 -21.79 -11.64
C GLY A 151 -1.29 -23.29 -11.43
N GLU A 152 -1.03 -24.00 -12.53
CA GLU A 152 -0.66 -25.41 -12.50
C GLU A 152 0.79 -25.57 -12.02
N GLY A 153 1.05 -26.60 -11.21
CA GLY A 153 2.35 -26.89 -10.61
C GLY A 153 2.40 -26.68 -9.09
N ASP A 154 3.50 -27.13 -8.50
CA ASP A 154 3.76 -27.19 -7.05
C ASP A 154 4.92 -26.28 -6.62
N TRP A 155 5.50 -25.47 -7.51
CA TRP A 155 6.61 -24.55 -7.20
C TRP A 155 6.39 -23.67 -5.95
N TRP A 156 5.14 -23.41 -5.57
CA TRP A 156 4.76 -22.59 -4.43
C TRP A 156 4.81 -23.34 -3.11
N THR A 157 4.80 -24.68 -3.09
CA THR A 157 4.91 -25.48 -1.85
C THR A 157 6.27 -25.30 -1.21
N ASP A 158 7.31 -25.16 -2.03
CA ASP A 158 8.70 -25.01 -1.59
C ASP A 158 8.97 -23.59 -1.03
N LEU A 159 8.06 -22.62 -1.25
CA LEU A 159 8.23 -21.26 -0.73
C LEU A 159 8.10 -21.16 0.78
N VAL A 160 7.40 -22.11 1.43
CA VAL A 160 7.23 -22.10 2.88
C VAL A 160 8.58 -22.28 3.59
N ASP A 161 9.49 -23.01 2.96
CA ASP A 161 10.81 -23.34 3.51
C ASP A 161 11.94 -22.48 2.91
N ASP A 162 11.62 -21.47 2.08
CA ASP A 162 12.61 -20.59 1.46
C ASP A 162 13.14 -19.56 2.47
N PRO A 163 14.44 -19.56 2.81
CA PRO A 163 15.00 -18.65 3.80
C PRO A 163 15.20 -17.22 3.31
N GLU A 164 15.15 -16.98 1.99
CA GLU A 164 15.38 -15.66 1.38
C GLU A 164 14.07 -14.94 1.01
N LEU A 165 12.93 -15.62 1.15
CA LEU A 165 11.62 -15.09 0.78
C LEU A 165 10.65 -15.14 1.95
N THR A 166 9.69 -14.21 1.94
CA THR A 166 8.60 -14.20 2.91
C THR A 166 7.29 -13.97 2.18
N ILE A 167 6.30 -14.82 2.45
CA ILE A 167 4.93 -14.64 1.94
C ILE A 167 4.24 -13.57 2.78
N ILE A 168 3.91 -12.44 2.15
CA ILE A 168 3.34 -11.27 2.83
C ILE A 168 1.81 -11.18 2.73
N ASP A 169 1.20 -11.78 1.70
CA ASP A 169 -0.23 -11.70 1.46
C ASP A 169 -0.70 -12.78 0.48
N GLY A 170 -1.96 -13.18 0.60
CA GLY A 170 -2.69 -14.02 -0.35
C GLY A 170 -3.83 -13.23 -0.96
N LEU A 171 -3.63 -12.72 -2.19
CA LEU A 171 -4.65 -11.92 -2.86
C LEU A 171 -5.71 -12.83 -3.50
N LEU A 172 -6.81 -13.04 -2.78
CA LEU A 172 -7.98 -13.71 -3.32
C LEU A 172 -8.82 -12.73 -4.15
N GLY A 173 -9.33 -13.17 -5.30
CA GLY A 173 -10.30 -12.38 -6.07
C GLY A 173 -11.58 -12.13 -5.26
N GLU A 174 -12.41 -11.16 -5.69
CA GLU A 174 -13.67 -10.83 -5.00
C GLU A 174 -14.45 -12.09 -4.60
N GLY A 175 -14.67 -12.25 -3.28
CA GLY A 175 -15.28 -13.44 -2.67
C GLY A 175 -14.35 -14.23 -1.74
N GLY A 176 -13.03 -14.06 -1.84
CA GLY A 176 -12.10 -14.70 -0.91
C GLY A 176 -11.73 -13.78 0.25
N ARG A 177 -12.23 -14.08 1.45
CA ARG A 177 -11.71 -13.50 2.69
C ARG A 177 -10.26 -13.97 2.86
N GLY A 178 -9.32 -13.03 2.83
CA GLY A 178 -7.90 -13.29 3.05
C GLY A 178 -7.53 -13.47 4.53
N SER A 179 -6.48 -14.25 4.71
CA SER A 179 -5.74 -14.69 5.90
C SER A 179 -6.37 -15.78 6.77
N ALA A 180 -5.73 -16.94 6.76
CA ALA A 180 -5.10 -17.47 7.97
C ALA A 180 -3.59 -17.23 7.81
#